data_AF-A0A931STU6-F1
#
_entry.id   AF-A0A931STU6-F1
#
_cell.length_a   1.000
_cell.length_b   1.000
_cell.length_c   1.000
_cell.angle_alpha   90.00
_cell.angle_beta   90.00
_cell.angle_gamma   90.00
#
_symmetry.space_group_name_H-M   'P 1'
#
loop_
_entity.id
_entity.type
_entity.pdbx_description
1 polymer ?
#
loop_
_entity_poly.entity_id
_entity_poly.type
_entity_poly.pdbx_seq_one_letter_code
_entity_poly.pdbx_strand_id
1 'polypeptide(L)'
;MKARARWGVLLLLVMVASLTFGQGAALASPVHSGYDNFQTVAPTQQNFSLLPIPADFFDPGSEPFQGVIQFLGEPLGPDSTADTIVARQDTAKTTGRPPVTVTIPIEIVALSLVSVNPITVTYPDLHTEQWDVKVTLSPTQIPQPTGQMTVTHLDRSGGTFSSTLPVVPLFTFVRPSDGAVRELDLGLEHLPPIEFGAQDIPWSHDTPRDADTKGRFCPGCVNGQPLPFSHQAFIAIHSVILASKR
;
A
#
# COMPACT_ATOMS: atom_id res chain seq x y z
N MET A 1 -18.57 -38.64 85.80
CA MET A 1 -19.21 -37.41 85.30
C MET A 1 -18.16 -36.53 84.62
N LYS A 2 -18.38 -36.19 83.33
CA LYS A 2 -17.90 -35.01 82.55
C LYS A 2 -16.36 -34.83 82.42
N ALA A 3 -15.67 -35.16 81.32
CA ALA A 3 -15.71 -34.71 79.92
C ALA A 3 -15.14 -33.29 79.67
N ARG A 4 -13.97 -33.21 79.00
CA ARG A 4 -13.70 -32.61 77.66
C ARG A 4 -12.35 -31.89 77.53
N ALA A 5 -11.62 -32.28 76.49
CA ALA A 5 -10.43 -31.65 75.94
C ALA A 5 -10.74 -30.29 75.26
N ARG A 6 -9.76 -29.39 75.20
CA ARG A 6 -9.74 -28.27 74.24
C ARG A 6 -8.32 -28.04 73.72
N TRP A 7 -8.19 -28.18 72.40
CA TRP A 7 -7.07 -27.75 71.58
C TRP A 7 -7.04 -26.22 71.49
N GLY A 8 -5.85 -25.61 71.57
CA GLY A 8 -5.62 -24.22 71.22
C GLY A 8 -5.07 -24.14 69.80
N VAL A 9 -5.84 -23.54 68.89
CA VAL A 9 -5.45 -23.26 67.50
C VAL A 9 -4.67 -21.95 67.45
N LEU A 10 -3.53 -21.98 66.78
CA LEU A 10 -2.68 -20.83 66.47
C LEU A 10 -3.30 -20.06 65.29
N LEU A 11 -3.65 -18.78 65.49
CA LEU A 11 -4.16 -17.90 64.44
C LEU A 11 -2.99 -17.13 63.81
N LEU A 12 -2.56 -17.56 62.62
CA LEU A 12 -1.57 -16.86 61.81
C LEU A 12 -2.30 -15.85 60.91
N LEU A 13 -2.16 -14.57 61.21
CA LEU A 13 -2.68 -13.46 60.40
C LEU A 13 -1.74 -13.25 59.20
N VAL A 14 -2.12 -13.77 58.03
CA VAL A 14 -1.43 -13.49 56.76
C VAL A 14 -1.97 -12.17 56.22
N MET A 15 -1.18 -11.10 56.33
CA MET A 15 -1.40 -9.86 55.58
C MET A 15 -1.06 -10.10 54.10
N VAL A 16 -2.07 -10.17 53.25
CA VAL A 16 -1.91 -10.12 51.80
C VAL A 16 -1.70 -8.65 51.42
N ALA A 17 -0.44 -8.27 51.17
CA ALA A 17 -0.13 -6.99 50.56
C ALA A 17 -0.54 -7.04 49.08
N SER A 18 -1.66 -6.38 48.75
CA SER A 18 -2.10 -6.19 47.37
C SER A 18 -1.10 -5.32 46.62
N LEU A 19 -0.18 -5.95 45.88
CA LEU A 19 0.65 -5.28 44.87
C LEU A 19 -0.27 -4.78 43.75
N THR A 20 -0.70 -3.53 43.84
CA THR A 20 -1.23 -2.81 42.69
C THR A 20 -0.06 -2.57 41.74
N PHE A 21 0.11 -3.46 40.76
CA PHE A 21 0.91 -3.14 39.57
C PHE A 21 0.24 -1.95 38.89
N GLY A 22 0.76 -0.75 39.13
CA GLY A 22 0.46 0.40 38.30
C GLY A 22 0.86 0.05 36.87
N GLN A 23 -0.10 -0.31 36.03
CA GLN A 23 0.10 -0.41 34.60
C GLN A 23 0.42 1.00 34.10
N GLY A 24 1.69 1.37 34.08
CA GLY A 24 2.14 2.53 33.33
C GLY A 24 1.66 2.36 31.90
N ALA A 25 0.81 3.28 31.44
CA ALA A 25 0.41 3.35 30.04
C ALA A 25 1.68 3.65 29.23
N ALA A 26 2.22 2.65 28.53
CA ALA A 26 3.39 2.84 27.69
C ALA A 26 3.03 3.71 26.50
N LEU A 27 4.02 4.50 26.10
CA LEU A 27 3.95 5.40 24.96
C LEU A 27 3.80 4.60 23.66
N ALA A 28 3.23 5.24 22.65
CA ALA A 28 3.28 4.73 21.29
C ALA A 28 4.74 4.59 20.84
N SER A 29 5.06 3.52 20.11
CA SER A 29 6.38 3.38 19.47
C SER A 29 6.39 4.18 18.16
N PRO A 30 7.52 4.81 17.78
CA PRO A 30 7.58 5.58 16.54
C PRO A 30 7.44 4.69 15.31
N VAL A 31 6.83 5.24 14.26
CA VAL A 31 6.84 4.65 12.92
C VAL A 31 8.00 5.30 12.15
N HIS A 32 9.11 4.58 12.01
CA HIS A 32 10.34 5.09 11.39
C HIS A 32 10.18 5.34 9.90
N SER A 33 10.96 6.28 9.34
CA SER A 33 11.17 6.36 7.89
C SER A 33 11.64 5.01 7.33
N GLY A 34 11.29 4.70 6.09
CA GLY A 34 11.61 3.40 5.49
C GLY A 34 10.84 3.15 4.20
N TYR A 35 10.79 1.89 3.78
CA TYR A 35 10.06 1.47 2.59
C TYR A 35 8.95 0.52 2.98
N ASP A 36 7.80 0.71 2.34
CA ASP A 36 6.66 -0.18 2.38
C ASP A 36 6.58 -0.87 1.01
N ASN A 37 6.90 -2.17 1.02
CA ASN A 37 6.96 -2.98 -0.18
C ASN A 37 5.65 -3.72 -0.36
N PHE A 38 5.04 -3.56 -1.52
CA PHE A 38 3.71 -4.05 -1.82
C PHE A 38 3.72 -4.98 -3.02
N GLN A 39 2.88 -6.01 -2.93
CA GLN A 39 2.47 -6.83 -4.04
C GLN A 39 1.08 -6.38 -4.50
N THR A 40 0.92 -6.14 -5.79
CA THR A 40 -0.35 -5.83 -6.43
C THR A 40 -1.27 -7.04 -6.41
N VAL A 41 -2.53 -6.80 -6.05
CA VAL A 41 -3.61 -7.79 -6.07
C VAL A 41 -4.83 -7.23 -6.82
N ALA A 42 -5.77 -8.11 -7.15
CA ALA A 42 -7.01 -7.67 -7.77
C ALA A 42 -7.97 -7.03 -6.74
N PRO A 43 -8.74 -6.01 -7.13
CA PRO A 43 -8.73 -5.34 -8.43
C PRO A 43 -7.63 -4.26 -8.51
N THR A 44 -6.89 -4.22 -9.62
CA THR A 44 -5.99 -3.11 -9.96
C THR A 44 -6.23 -2.73 -11.41
N GLN A 45 -6.62 -1.47 -11.66
CA GLN A 45 -7.11 -1.04 -12.96
C GLN A 45 -6.92 0.44 -13.23
N GLN A 46 -6.83 0.79 -14.52
CA GLN A 46 -6.92 2.15 -15.05
C GLN A 46 -8.14 2.24 -15.98
N ASN A 47 -8.97 3.25 -15.81
CA ASN A 47 -10.15 3.52 -16.62
C ASN A 47 -9.94 4.74 -17.53
N PHE A 48 -9.95 4.53 -18.84
CA PHE A 48 -9.82 5.59 -19.85
C PHE A 48 -11.16 6.11 -20.37
N SER A 49 -12.30 5.72 -19.78
CA SER A 49 -13.62 6.19 -20.27
C SER A 49 -13.85 7.70 -20.06
N LEU A 50 -13.21 8.29 -19.05
CA LEU A 50 -13.34 9.72 -18.73
C LEU A 50 -12.22 10.57 -19.31
N LEU A 51 -11.04 9.97 -19.49
CA LEU A 51 -9.87 10.59 -20.12
C LEU A 51 -9.34 9.59 -21.16
N PRO A 52 -9.94 9.55 -22.36
CA PRO A 52 -9.56 8.60 -23.40
C PRO A 52 -8.11 8.80 -23.86
N ILE A 53 -7.45 7.71 -24.23
CA ILE A 53 -6.25 7.82 -25.06
C ILE A 53 -6.72 8.34 -26.42
N PRO A 54 -6.17 9.45 -26.95
CA PRO A 54 -6.67 10.09 -28.15
C PRO A 54 -6.66 9.18 -29.39
N ALA A 55 -7.46 9.55 -30.40
CA ALA A 55 -7.33 9.00 -31.73
C ALA A 55 -5.91 9.21 -32.27
N ASP A 56 -5.50 8.38 -33.23
CA ASP A 56 -4.18 8.38 -33.85
C ASP A 56 -2.98 8.11 -32.91
N PHE A 57 -3.22 7.88 -31.61
CA PHE A 57 -2.14 7.59 -30.65
C PHE A 57 -1.44 6.26 -30.94
N PHE A 58 -2.21 5.22 -31.24
CA PHE A 58 -1.65 3.89 -31.49
C PHE A 58 -1.04 3.82 -32.88
N ASP A 59 -1.78 4.29 -33.88
CA ASP A 59 -1.33 4.52 -35.25
C ASP A 59 -2.30 5.44 -35.98
N PRO A 60 -1.90 6.03 -37.13
CA PRO A 60 -2.82 6.80 -37.96
C PRO A 60 -4.11 6.03 -38.27
N GLY A 61 -5.25 6.63 -37.93
CA GLY A 61 -6.58 6.06 -38.08
C GLY A 61 -7.10 5.28 -36.87
N SER A 62 -6.32 5.08 -35.79
CA SER A 62 -6.81 4.38 -34.60
C SER A 62 -7.88 5.21 -33.89
N GLU A 63 -9.00 4.58 -33.51
CA GLU A 63 -10.04 5.21 -32.69
C GLU A 63 -9.52 5.48 -31.26
N PRO A 64 -10.09 6.46 -30.53
CA PRO A 64 -9.73 6.70 -29.14
C PRO A 64 -9.97 5.48 -28.24
N PHE A 65 -9.00 5.12 -27.41
CA PHE A 65 -9.16 4.04 -26.44
C PHE A 65 -9.83 4.55 -25.16
N GLN A 66 -10.99 3.98 -24.83
CA GLN A 66 -11.86 4.36 -23.71
C GLN A 66 -12.08 3.22 -22.71
N GLY A 67 -11.32 2.14 -22.85
CA GLY A 67 -11.50 0.91 -22.07
C GLY A 67 -10.95 0.99 -20.66
N VAL A 68 -11.20 -0.09 -19.91
CA VAL A 68 -10.57 -0.34 -18.62
C VAL A 68 -9.46 -1.36 -18.82
N ILE A 69 -8.25 -1.04 -18.35
CA ILE A 69 -7.12 -1.96 -18.35
C ILE A 69 -6.99 -2.54 -16.94
N GLN A 70 -7.03 -3.87 -16.83
CA GLN A 70 -6.75 -4.58 -15.59
C GLN A 70 -5.27 -4.93 -15.55
N PHE A 71 -4.66 -4.80 -14.38
CA PHE A 71 -3.24 -5.08 -14.18
C PHE A 71 -2.99 -6.12 -13.10
N LEU A 72 -1.86 -6.81 -13.24
CA LEU A 72 -1.19 -7.53 -12.18
C LEU A 72 0.21 -6.95 -11.96
N GLY A 73 0.81 -7.24 -10.81
CA GLY A 73 2.17 -6.81 -10.51
C GLY A 73 3.22 -7.66 -11.22
N GLU A 74 4.20 -7.01 -11.85
CA GLU A 74 5.44 -7.64 -12.28
C GLU A 74 6.52 -7.37 -11.21
N PRO A 75 6.99 -8.39 -10.49
CA PRO A 75 7.94 -8.23 -9.40
C PRO A 75 9.23 -7.50 -9.80
N LEU A 76 9.69 -6.59 -8.95
CA LEU A 76 10.89 -5.75 -9.17
C LEU A 76 12.20 -6.55 -9.10
N GLY A 77 12.18 -7.76 -8.55
CA GLY A 77 13.34 -8.62 -8.42
C GLY A 77 12.97 -10.08 -8.10
N PRO A 78 13.95 -11.00 -8.14
CA PRO A 78 13.70 -12.43 -7.97
C PRO A 78 13.34 -12.83 -6.53
N ASP A 79 13.85 -12.08 -5.53
CA ASP A 79 13.81 -12.49 -4.11
C ASP A 79 12.61 -11.91 -3.33
N SER A 80 11.70 -11.20 -4.00
CA SER A 80 10.55 -10.54 -3.38
C SER A 80 9.32 -10.59 -4.29
N THR A 81 8.13 -10.58 -3.72
CA THR A 81 6.87 -10.37 -4.48
C THR A 81 6.56 -8.91 -4.74
N ALA A 82 7.40 -7.99 -4.25
CA ALA A 82 7.18 -6.56 -4.39
C ALA A 82 7.21 -6.11 -5.87
N ASP A 83 6.15 -5.43 -6.29
CA ASP A 83 6.03 -4.74 -7.58
C ASP A 83 5.81 -3.23 -7.41
N THR A 84 5.55 -2.80 -6.17
CA THR A 84 5.30 -1.41 -5.79
C THR A 84 6.08 -1.10 -4.51
N ILE A 85 6.76 0.05 -4.47
CA ILE A 85 7.48 0.51 -3.27
C ILE A 85 7.10 1.95 -2.96
N VAL A 86 6.65 2.19 -1.73
CA VAL A 86 6.38 3.53 -1.19
C VAL A 86 7.39 3.85 -0.10
N ALA A 87 8.09 4.98 -0.24
CA ALA A 87 9.02 5.48 0.76
C ALA A 87 8.30 6.37 1.77
N ARG A 88 8.43 6.05 3.05
CA ARG A 88 8.15 6.95 4.18
C ARG A 88 9.37 7.82 4.41
N GLN A 89 9.28 9.10 4.05
CA GLN A 89 10.42 10.00 3.99
C GLN A 89 10.83 10.58 5.36
N ASP A 90 9.96 10.49 6.38
CA ASP A 90 10.29 10.90 7.76
C ASP A 90 9.76 9.88 8.79
N THR A 91 10.26 9.98 10.02
CA THR A 91 9.78 9.21 11.17
C THR A 91 8.57 9.90 11.79
N ALA A 92 7.43 9.21 11.86
CA ALA A 92 6.28 9.65 12.63
C ALA A 92 6.57 9.48 14.13
N LYS A 93 7.03 10.56 14.76
CA LYS A 93 7.34 10.61 16.20
C LYS A 93 6.04 10.76 16.98
N THR A 94 5.56 9.66 17.55
CA THR A 94 4.37 9.68 18.40
C THR A 94 4.75 9.99 19.84
N THR A 95 4.68 11.27 20.22
CA THR A 95 4.84 11.68 21.62
C THR A 95 3.48 11.72 22.30
N GLY A 96 3.23 10.81 23.26
CA GLY A 96 2.03 10.84 24.09
C GLY A 96 1.35 9.49 24.27
N ARG A 97 0.22 9.52 24.97
CA ARG A 97 -0.65 8.36 25.16
C ARG A 97 -1.62 8.27 23.97
N PRO A 98 -1.75 7.10 23.32
CA PRO A 98 -2.76 6.88 22.28
C PRO A 98 -4.19 7.27 22.74
N PRO A 99 -5.03 7.81 21.83
CA PRO A 99 -4.75 7.98 20.41
C PRO A 99 -3.84 9.18 20.11
N VAL A 100 -2.89 9.00 19.18
CA VAL A 100 -2.00 10.06 18.70
C VAL A 100 -1.91 9.99 17.18
N THR A 101 -2.02 11.14 16.52
CA THR A 101 -1.97 11.25 15.05
C THR A 101 -0.79 12.11 14.61
N VAL A 102 -0.06 11.64 13.60
CA VAL A 102 1.09 12.34 13.01
C VAL A 102 1.05 12.16 11.49
N THR A 103 1.34 13.24 10.75
CA THR A 103 1.44 13.21 9.29
C THR A 103 2.91 13.29 8.88
N ILE A 104 3.31 12.40 7.97
CA ILE A 104 4.65 12.34 7.40
C ILE A 104 4.59 12.34 5.87
N PRO A 105 5.63 12.85 5.19
CA PRO A 105 5.73 12.78 3.74
C PRO A 105 5.98 11.34 3.26
N ILE A 106 5.38 11.00 2.13
CA ILE A 106 5.60 9.72 1.43
C ILE A 106 5.83 9.96 -0.07
N GLU A 107 6.46 9.00 -0.75
CA GLU A 107 6.71 9.05 -2.19
C GLU A 107 6.65 7.64 -2.77
N ILE A 108 6.05 7.46 -3.95
CA ILE A 108 6.19 6.20 -4.69
C ILE A 108 7.57 6.18 -5.37
N VAL A 109 8.36 5.15 -5.12
CA VAL A 109 9.75 5.08 -5.63
C VAL A 109 9.96 3.92 -6.60
N ALA A 110 9.03 2.97 -6.67
CA ALA A 110 9.00 1.94 -7.70
C ALA A 110 7.57 1.48 -7.99
N LEU A 111 7.31 1.19 -9.27
CA LEU A 111 6.05 0.63 -9.76
C LEU A 111 6.35 -0.23 -10.98
N SER A 112 5.78 -1.42 -11.04
CA SER A 112 5.94 -2.35 -12.16
C SER A 112 4.67 -3.18 -12.33
N LEU A 113 3.79 -2.76 -13.24
CA LEU A 113 2.54 -3.45 -13.53
C LEU A 113 2.51 -3.91 -14.99
N VAL A 114 1.81 -5.02 -15.24
CA VAL A 114 1.53 -5.51 -16.60
C VAL A 114 0.05 -5.85 -16.76
N SER A 115 -0.49 -5.64 -17.96
CA SER A 115 -1.89 -5.91 -18.25
C SER A 115 -2.21 -7.40 -18.11
N VAL A 116 -3.38 -7.71 -17.54
CA VAL A 116 -3.86 -9.09 -17.42
C VAL A 116 -4.17 -9.70 -18.80
N ASN A 117 -4.69 -8.87 -19.72
CA ASN A 117 -4.90 -9.20 -21.13
C ASN A 117 -4.46 -8.01 -21.98
N PRO A 118 -4.04 -8.23 -23.24
CA PRO A 118 -3.87 -7.14 -24.20
C PRO A 118 -5.15 -6.30 -24.33
N ILE A 119 -5.00 -5.00 -24.55
CA ILE A 119 -6.12 -4.14 -24.95
C ILE A 119 -6.40 -4.30 -26.44
N THR A 120 -7.66 -4.15 -26.83
CA THR A 120 -8.06 -4.11 -28.24
C THR A 120 -8.22 -2.66 -28.70
N VAL A 121 -7.42 -2.27 -29.69
CA VAL A 121 -7.53 -0.99 -30.41
C VAL A 121 -8.31 -1.23 -31.70
N THR A 122 -9.26 -0.35 -32.01
CA THR A 122 -10.17 -0.48 -33.16
C THR A 122 -9.97 0.65 -34.14
N TYR A 123 -10.35 0.42 -35.40
CA TYR A 123 -10.22 1.38 -36.48
C TYR A 123 -11.53 1.49 -37.31
N PRO A 124 -11.73 2.58 -38.08
CA PRO A 124 -12.97 2.83 -38.81
C PRO A 124 -13.40 1.75 -39.81
N ASP A 125 -12.46 0.99 -40.37
CA ASP A 125 -12.68 -0.10 -41.33
C ASP A 125 -12.91 -1.47 -40.66
N LEU A 126 -13.13 -1.47 -39.33
CA LEU A 126 -13.34 -2.65 -38.47
C LEU A 126 -12.10 -3.51 -38.22
N HIS A 127 -10.91 -3.08 -38.64
CA HIS A 127 -9.70 -3.77 -38.21
C HIS A 127 -9.43 -3.53 -36.72
N THR A 128 -8.74 -4.49 -36.11
CA THR A 128 -8.39 -4.42 -34.69
C THR A 128 -6.97 -4.89 -34.45
N GLU A 129 -6.37 -4.34 -33.40
CA GLU A 129 -5.01 -4.65 -32.98
C GLU A 129 -4.98 -4.93 -31.49
N GLN A 130 -4.09 -5.82 -31.07
CA GLN A 130 -3.89 -6.16 -29.66
C GLN A 130 -2.60 -5.50 -29.15
N TRP A 131 -2.67 -4.92 -27.96
CA TRP A 131 -1.54 -4.23 -27.35
C TRP A 131 -1.38 -4.65 -25.89
N ASP A 132 -0.25 -5.25 -25.55
CA ASP A 132 0.16 -5.48 -24.16
C ASP A 132 0.53 -4.16 -23.51
N VAL A 133 0.23 -4.00 -22.22
CA VAL A 133 0.48 -2.73 -21.51
C VAL A 133 1.34 -2.97 -20.29
N LYS A 134 2.43 -2.22 -20.17
CA LYS A 134 3.26 -2.12 -18.97
C LYS A 134 3.11 -0.74 -18.34
N VAL A 135 3.11 -0.67 -17.01
CA VAL A 135 3.11 0.59 -16.27
C VAL A 135 4.34 0.65 -15.38
N THR A 136 5.07 1.75 -15.49
CA THR A 136 6.21 2.09 -14.62
C THR A 136 6.08 3.54 -14.16
N LEU A 137 6.99 4.00 -13.30
CA LEU A 137 7.09 5.43 -13.00
C LEU A 137 7.70 6.17 -14.19
N SER A 138 7.18 7.36 -14.49
CA SER A 138 7.73 8.22 -15.53
C SER A 138 9.22 8.53 -15.24
N PRO A 139 10.13 8.29 -16.19
CA PRO A 139 11.55 8.61 -16.02
C PRO A 139 11.83 10.12 -16.09
N THR A 140 10.90 10.90 -16.64
CA THR A 140 11.01 12.36 -16.74
C THR A 140 10.60 13.08 -15.45
N GLN A 141 9.93 12.36 -14.54
CA GLN A 141 9.50 12.86 -13.23
C GLN A 141 10.20 12.09 -12.11
N ILE A 142 11.49 12.37 -11.90
CA ILE A 142 12.27 11.82 -10.78
C ILE A 142 12.91 12.99 -10.01
N PRO A 143 12.58 13.19 -8.71
CA PRO A 143 11.68 12.37 -7.88
C PRO A 143 10.20 12.49 -8.30
N GLN A 144 9.42 11.51 -7.87
CA GLN A 144 7.96 11.57 -8.00
C GLN A 144 7.41 12.65 -7.05
N PRO A 145 6.22 13.21 -7.31
CA PRO A 145 5.64 14.20 -6.40
C PRO A 145 5.45 13.61 -4.99
N THR A 146 5.70 14.44 -3.97
CA THR A 146 5.57 14.02 -2.57
C THR A 146 4.11 14.00 -2.14
N GLY A 147 3.67 12.84 -1.67
CA GLY A 147 2.39 12.63 -1.00
C GLY A 147 2.49 12.77 0.52
N GLN A 148 1.42 12.39 1.21
CA GLN A 148 1.37 12.39 2.67
C GLN A 148 0.73 11.11 3.19
N MET A 149 1.20 10.65 4.35
CA MET A 149 0.56 9.62 5.16
C MET A 149 0.29 10.17 6.55
N THR A 150 -0.98 10.10 6.96
CA THR A 150 -1.41 10.40 8.32
C THR A 150 -1.55 9.10 9.09
N VAL A 151 -0.66 8.88 10.05
CA VAL A 151 -0.65 7.69 10.92
C VAL A 151 -1.36 8.03 12.22
N THR A 152 -2.38 7.26 12.56
CA THR A 152 -3.07 7.32 13.85
C THR A 152 -2.72 6.07 14.66
N HIS A 153 -2.00 6.24 15.76
CA HIS A 153 -1.79 5.19 16.75
C HIS A 153 -3.02 5.07 17.65
N LEU A 154 -3.62 3.89 17.73
CA LEU A 154 -4.78 3.64 18.59
C LEU A 154 -4.36 2.96 19.90
N ASP A 155 -3.38 2.05 19.83
CA ASP A 155 -2.82 1.37 20.99
C ASP A 155 -1.33 1.02 20.77
N ARG A 156 -0.79 0.10 21.58
CA ARG A 156 0.63 -0.31 21.52
C ARG A 156 0.95 -1.26 20.36
N SER A 157 -0.07 -1.90 19.80
CA SER A 157 0.04 -2.92 18.75
C SER A 157 -0.11 -2.34 17.35
N GLY A 158 -0.74 -1.18 17.21
CA GLY A 158 -0.96 -0.55 15.91
C GLY A 158 -1.99 0.59 15.92
N GLY A 159 -2.61 0.77 14.76
CA GLY A 159 -3.67 1.74 14.57
C GLY A 159 -4.11 1.79 13.11
N THR A 160 -4.43 2.99 12.62
CA THR A 160 -4.81 3.20 11.21
C THR A 160 -3.90 4.20 10.54
N PHE A 161 -3.87 4.19 9.21
CA PHE A 161 -3.29 5.26 8.41
C PHE A 161 -4.24 5.65 7.27
N SER A 162 -4.14 6.90 6.86
CA SER A 162 -4.73 7.42 5.63
C SER A 162 -3.63 8.06 4.81
N SER A 163 -3.72 7.99 3.48
CA SER A 163 -2.68 8.51 2.58
C SER A 163 -3.28 9.24 1.38
N THR A 164 -2.49 10.19 0.87
CA THR A 164 -2.60 10.74 -0.48
C THR A 164 -1.26 10.53 -1.17
N LEU A 165 -1.27 9.82 -2.30
CA LEU A 165 -0.10 9.37 -3.04
C LEU A 165 -0.22 9.80 -4.51
N PRO A 166 0.36 10.94 -4.90
CA PRO A 166 0.45 11.32 -6.30
C PRO A 166 1.42 10.39 -7.05
N VAL A 167 1.01 9.93 -8.22
CA VAL A 167 1.81 9.05 -9.08
C VAL A 167 1.83 9.61 -10.50
N VAL A 168 3.02 9.74 -11.08
CA VAL A 168 3.21 10.11 -12.50
C VAL A 168 3.71 8.87 -13.24
N PRO A 169 2.79 8.08 -13.83
CA PRO A 169 3.12 6.85 -14.54
C PRO A 169 3.58 7.08 -15.98
N LEU A 170 4.31 6.10 -16.50
CA LEU A 170 4.52 5.82 -17.91
C LEU A 170 3.76 4.55 -18.27
N PHE A 171 2.88 4.63 -19.26
CA PHE A 171 2.27 3.47 -19.91
C PHE A 171 3.03 3.13 -21.19
N THR A 172 3.55 1.92 -21.30
CA THR A 172 4.20 1.39 -22.50
C THR A 172 3.29 0.35 -23.13
N PHE A 173 2.82 0.62 -24.34
CA PHE A 173 2.00 -0.27 -25.14
C PHE A 173 2.88 -0.99 -26.15
N VAL A 174 2.80 -2.32 -26.21
CA VAL A 174 3.57 -3.15 -27.14
C VAL A 174 2.61 -3.99 -27.98
N ARG A 175 2.70 -3.87 -29.30
CA ARG A 175 1.92 -4.68 -30.23
C ARG A 175 2.62 -6.03 -30.47
N PRO A 176 2.04 -7.18 -30.10
CA PRO A 176 2.74 -8.46 -30.18
C PRO A 176 3.04 -8.93 -31.61
N SER A 177 2.30 -8.45 -32.61
CA SER A 177 2.44 -8.90 -34.01
C SER A 177 3.75 -8.47 -34.67
N ASP A 178 4.27 -7.32 -34.29
CA ASP A 178 5.45 -6.70 -34.93
C ASP A 178 6.42 -6.04 -33.94
N GLY A 179 6.08 -5.98 -32.66
CA GLY A 179 6.90 -5.35 -31.62
C GLY A 179 6.84 -3.83 -31.62
N ALA A 180 5.86 -3.21 -32.29
CA ALA A 180 5.70 -1.76 -32.24
C ALA A 180 5.44 -1.28 -30.80
N VAL A 181 6.03 -0.14 -30.44
CA VAL A 181 5.92 0.46 -29.09
C VAL A 181 5.27 1.85 -29.16
N ARG A 182 4.33 2.13 -28.26
CA ARG A 182 3.77 3.46 -28.01
C ARG A 182 3.85 3.78 -26.53
N GLU A 183 4.13 5.04 -26.21
CA GLU A 183 4.35 5.46 -24.83
C GLU A 183 3.42 6.63 -24.50
N LEU A 184 2.67 6.49 -23.41
CA LEU A 184 1.95 7.59 -22.77
C LEU A 184 2.67 7.89 -21.46
N ASP A 185 3.62 8.83 -21.53
CA ASP A 185 4.38 9.32 -20.38
C ASP A 185 3.70 10.58 -19.83
N LEU A 186 3.02 10.46 -18.68
CA LEU A 186 2.35 11.62 -18.07
C LEU A 186 3.34 12.73 -17.67
N GLY A 187 4.58 12.37 -17.35
CA GLY A 187 5.63 13.33 -17.01
C GLY A 187 6.08 14.12 -18.25
N LEU A 188 6.29 13.44 -19.38
CA LEU A 188 6.69 14.08 -20.63
C LEU A 188 5.58 14.98 -21.19
N GLU A 189 4.34 14.53 -21.08
CA GLU A 189 3.15 15.28 -21.53
C GLU A 189 2.75 16.39 -20.54
N HIS A 190 3.48 16.55 -19.42
CA HIS A 190 3.18 17.52 -18.35
C HIS A 190 1.74 17.40 -17.83
N LEU A 191 1.22 16.17 -17.80
CA LEU A 191 -0.12 15.88 -17.30
C LEU A 191 -0.12 15.82 -15.77
N PRO A 192 -1.25 16.15 -15.12
CA PRO A 192 -1.36 16.04 -13.67
C PRO A 192 -1.09 14.61 -13.17
N PRO A 193 -0.50 14.44 -11.99
CA PRO A 193 -0.37 13.12 -11.36
C PRO A 193 -1.73 12.47 -11.11
N ILE A 194 -1.75 11.14 -11.08
CA ILE A 194 -2.88 10.38 -10.59
C ILE A 194 -2.82 10.39 -9.06
N GLU A 195 -3.77 11.08 -8.43
CA GLU A 195 -3.87 11.20 -6.98
C GLU A 195 -4.58 9.98 -6.37
N PHE A 196 -3.80 9.06 -5.82
CA PHE A 196 -4.32 7.89 -5.14
C PHE A 196 -4.53 8.14 -3.64
N GLY A 197 -5.71 7.80 -3.11
CA GLY A 197 -6.05 7.94 -1.70
C GLY A 197 -6.36 6.60 -1.04
N ALA A 198 -5.93 6.42 0.20
CA ALA A 198 -6.42 5.34 1.07
C ALA A 198 -6.85 5.92 2.41
N GLN A 199 -7.87 5.34 3.03
CA GLN A 199 -8.47 5.89 4.24
C GLN A 199 -8.66 4.80 5.31
N ASP A 200 -8.24 5.11 6.53
CA ASP A 200 -8.45 4.31 7.73
C ASP A 200 -7.95 2.85 7.60
N ILE A 201 -6.85 2.66 6.86
CA ILE A 201 -6.24 1.35 6.63
C ILE A 201 -5.53 0.89 7.91
N PRO A 202 -5.75 -0.36 8.37
CA PRO A 202 -5.08 -0.85 9.56
C PRO A 202 -3.56 -0.95 9.33
N TRP A 203 -2.78 -0.72 10.38
CA TRP A 203 -1.38 -1.09 10.41
C TRP A 203 -1.01 -1.66 11.78
N SER A 204 0.05 -2.47 11.81
CA SER A 204 0.55 -3.09 13.04
C SER A 204 2.06 -2.95 13.20
N HIS A 205 2.54 -2.95 14.45
CA HIS A 205 3.96 -3.11 14.77
C HIS A 205 4.46 -4.54 14.57
N ASP A 206 3.55 -5.51 14.59
CA ASP A 206 3.87 -6.91 14.34
C ASP A 206 3.89 -7.13 12.83
N THR A 207 5.08 -7.42 12.29
CA THR A 207 5.27 -7.78 10.88
C THR A 207 5.37 -9.31 10.74
N PRO A 208 4.79 -9.91 9.68
CA PRO A 208 5.05 -11.30 9.32
C PRO A 208 6.55 -11.56 9.16
N ARG A 209 6.98 -12.79 9.45
CA ARG A 209 8.41 -13.15 9.34
C ARG A 209 8.94 -13.09 7.91
N ASP A 210 8.08 -13.41 6.96
CA ASP A 210 8.33 -13.42 5.53
C ASP A 210 8.08 -12.06 4.88
N ALA A 211 7.59 -11.06 5.62
CA ALA A 211 7.38 -9.72 5.07
C ALA A 211 8.68 -9.14 4.53
N ASP A 212 8.59 -8.54 3.34
CA ASP A 212 9.69 -7.79 2.75
C ASP A 212 9.68 -6.34 3.26
N THR A 213 9.76 -6.18 4.59
CA THR A 213 9.86 -4.86 5.21
C THR A 213 11.05 -4.79 6.16
N LYS A 214 11.69 -3.62 6.20
CA LYS A 214 12.68 -3.29 7.23
C LYS A 214 12.02 -2.39 8.27
N GLY A 215 11.52 -2.98 9.35
CA GLY A 215 11.00 -2.23 10.48
C GLY A 215 9.83 -2.90 11.21
N ARG A 216 9.26 -2.18 12.18
CA ARG A 216 8.05 -2.56 12.92
C ARG A 216 6.83 -1.78 12.40
N PHE A 217 6.67 -1.68 11.09
CA PHE A 217 5.48 -1.06 10.50
C PHE A 217 4.98 -1.97 9.39
N CYS A 218 3.77 -2.46 9.59
CA CYS A 218 3.10 -3.41 8.72
C CYS A 218 1.83 -2.74 8.19
N PRO A 219 1.90 -2.00 7.07
CA PRO A 219 0.73 -1.38 6.47
C PRO A 219 -0.23 -2.46 5.94
N GLY A 220 -1.53 -2.30 6.20
CA GLY A 220 -2.55 -3.28 5.84
C GLY A 220 -2.58 -4.50 6.75
N CYS A 221 -1.92 -4.50 7.92
CA CYS A 221 -1.84 -5.67 8.78
C CYS A 221 -2.75 -5.58 10.01
N VAL A 222 -3.40 -6.69 10.35
CA VAL A 222 -4.18 -6.88 11.58
C VAL A 222 -3.61 -8.08 12.32
N ASN A 223 -3.18 -7.90 13.57
CA ASN A 223 -2.56 -8.96 14.39
C ASN A 223 -1.39 -9.66 13.67
N GLY A 224 -0.57 -8.89 12.94
CA GLY A 224 0.55 -9.41 12.16
C GLY A 224 0.16 -10.25 10.94
N GLN A 225 -1.10 -10.23 10.51
CA GLN A 225 -1.55 -10.85 9.26
C GLN A 225 -1.78 -9.77 8.20
N PRO A 226 -1.16 -9.85 7.02
CA PRO A 226 -1.40 -8.92 5.92
C PRO A 226 -2.82 -9.10 5.37
N LEU A 227 -3.50 -7.98 5.16
CA LEU A 227 -4.78 -7.91 4.47
C LEU A 227 -4.63 -6.99 3.25
N PRO A 228 -5.29 -7.31 2.14
CA PRO A 228 -5.29 -6.43 0.99
C PRO A 228 -6.06 -5.14 1.31
N PHE A 229 -5.60 -4.04 0.75
CA PHE A 229 -6.31 -2.76 0.75
C PHE A 229 -6.08 -2.03 -0.57
N SER A 230 -6.91 -1.03 -0.85
CA SER A 230 -6.83 -0.28 -2.10
C SER A 230 -6.47 1.18 -1.85
N HIS A 231 -5.56 1.69 -2.67
CA HIS A 231 -5.53 3.11 -2.96
C HIS A 231 -6.43 3.39 -4.17
N GLN A 232 -7.27 4.42 -4.08
CA GLN A 232 -8.26 4.76 -5.10
C GLN A 232 -8.01 6.16 -5.64
N ALA A 233 -8.15 6.31 -6.95
CA ALA A 233 -8.18 7.58 -7.65
C ALA A 233 -9.46 7.68 -8.48
N PHE A 234 -9.74 8.86 -9.04
CA PHE A 234 -10.93 9.08 -9.84
C PHE A 234 -11.05 8.14 -11.07
N ILE A 235 -9.91 7.79 -11.67
CA ILE A 235 -9.80 6.98 -12.88
C ILE A 235 -9.04 5.66 -12.66
N ALA A 236 -8.68 5.32 -11.41
CA ALA A 236 -7.83 4.17 -11.15
C ALA A 236 -8.07 3.54 -9.77
N ILE A 237 -7.79 2.26 -9.66
CA ILE A 237 -7.72 1.55 -8.38
C ILE A 237 -6.41 0.79 -8.37
N HIS A 238 -5.66 0.89 -7.27
CA HIS A 238 -4.48 0.08 -7.03
C HIS A 238 -4.64 -0.68 -5.72
N SER A 239 -4.96 -1.97 -5.83
CA SER A 239 -5.09 -2.84 -4.66
C SER A 239 -3.78 -3.56 -4.41
N VAL A 240 -3.36 -3.55 -3.15
CA VAL A 240 -2.07 -4.06 -2.71
C VAL A 240 -2.21 -4.89 -1.44
N ILE A 241 -1.27 -5.80 -1.24
CA ILE A 241 -1.00 -6.48 0.01
C ILE A 241 0.49 -6.32 0.33
N LEU A 242 0.88 -6.46 1.60
CA LEU A 242 2.29 -6.46 1.99
C LEU A 242 3.07 -7.53 1.20
N ALA A 243 4.18 -7.16 0.58
CA ALA A 243 5.01 -8.09 -0.15
C ALA A 243 5.72 -9.08 0.78
N SER A 244 6.01 -10.28 0.26
CA SER A 244 6.76 -11.32 0.95
C SER A 244 8.07 -11.63 0.22
N LYS A 245 9.04 -12.16 0.96
CA LYS A 245 10.28 -12.70 0.41
C LYS A 245 10.02 -14.02 -0.29
N ARG A 246 10.79 -14.31 -1.34
CA ARG A 246 10.79 -15.59 -2.05
C ARG A 246 11.95 -16.49 -1.65
#